data_AF-A0A349LHI6-F1
#
_entry.id   AF-A0A349LHI6-F1
#
_cell.length_a   1.000
_cell.length_b   1.000
_cell.length_c   1.000
_cell.angle_alpha   90.00
_cell.angle_beta   90.00
_cell.angle_gamma   90.00
#
_symmetry.space_group_name_H-M   'P 1'
#
loop_
_entity.id
_entity.type
_entity.pdbx_description
1 polymer ?
#
loop_
_entity_poly.entity_id
_entity_poly.type
_entity_poly.pdbx_seq_one_letter_code
_entity_poly.pdbx_strand_id
1 'polypeptide(L)' 'MTNSLTWILLALAYVVGATPTSYWVGRAAHGLDLREHGSGNLGATNAL' A
#
# COMPACT_ATOMS: atom_id res chain seq x y z
N MET A 1 11.59 -8.93 27.53
CA MET A 1 10.72 -10.08 27.20
C MET A 1 9.69 -9.58 26.20
N THR A 2 9.84 -9.87 24.92
CA THR A 2 8.85 -9.47 23.89
C THR A 2 7.72 -10.50 23.86
N ASN A 3 6.48 -10.02 23.91
CA ASN A 3 5.30 -10.87 23.97
C ASN A 3 4.99 -11.44 22.58
N SER A 4 4.46 -12.66 22.51
CA SER A 4 4.00 -13.29 21.25
C SER A 4 2.97 -12.43 20.50
N LEU A 5 2.13 -11.71 21.25
CA LEU A 5 1.19 -10.73 20.71
C LEU A 5 1.89 -9.63 19.89
N THR A 6 3.05 -9.15 20.31
CA THR A 6 3.81 -8.14 19.58
C THR A 6 4.21 -8.65 18.20
N TRP A 7 4.66 -9.90 18.11
CA TRP A 7 5.03 -10.51 16.83
C TRP A 7 3.83 -10.70 15.90
N ILE A 8 2.68 -11.10 16.44
CA ILE A 8 1.43 -11.23 15.67
C ILE A 8 1.02 -9.87 15.11
N LEU A 9 1.07 -8.81 15.93
CA LEU A 9 0.74 -7.46 15.50
C LEU A 9 1.71 -6.93 14.43
N LEU A 10 3.01 -7.20 14.57
CA LEU A 10 4.01 -6.82 13.55
C LEU A 10 3.76 -7.54 12.23
N ALA A 11 3.44 -8.84 12.27
CA ALA A 11 3.11 -9.61 11.07
C ALA A 11 1.86 -9.05 10.37
N LEU A 12 0.81 -8.75 11.13
CA LEU A 12 -0.41 -8.14 10.59
C LEU A 12 -0.14 -6.75 9.99
N ALA A 13 0.62 -5.90 10.70
CA ALA A 13 0.98 -4.57 10.22
C ALA A 13 1.77 -4.64 8.91
N TYR A 14 2.69 -5.61 8.80
CA TYR A 14 3.44 -5.84 7.56
C TYR A 14 2.52 -6.25 6.42
N VAL A 15 1.62 -7.23 6.63
CA VAL A 15 0.71 -7.69 5.57
C VAL A 15 -0.23 -6.57 5.11
N VAL A 16 -0.78 -5.80 6.04
CA VAL A 16 -1.67 -4.68 5.71
C VAL A 16 -0.88 -3.56 5.01
N GLY A 17 0.28 -3.18 5.51
CA GLY A 17 1.10 -2.10 4.95
C GLY A 17 1.77 -2.44 3.62
N ALA A 18 2.06 -3.72 3.35
CA ALA A 18 2.62 -4.19 2.08
C ALA A 18 1.58 -4.23 0.94
N THR A 19 0.30 -4.00 1.25
CA THR A 19 -0.73 -3.92 0.22
C THR A 19 -0.61 -2.61 -0.55
N PRO A 20 -0.52 -2.62 -1.90
CA PRO A 20 -0.32 -1.42 -2.71
C PRO A 20 -1.62 -0.60 -2.81
N THR A 21 -1.99 0.08 -1.73
CA THR A 21 -3.26 0.82 -1.62
C THR A 21 -3.42 1.87 -2.71
N SER A 22 -2.35 2.58 -3.08
CA SER A 22 -2.37 3.55 -4.18
C SER A 22 -2.83 2.92 -5.48
N TYR A 23 -2.29 1.75 -5.85
CA TYR A 23 -2.70 1.01 -7.04
C TYR A 23 -4.20 0.68 -7.04
N TRP A 24 -4.70 0.14 -5.92
CA TRP A 24 -6.10 -0.23 -5.80
C TRP A 24 -7.02 0.98 -5.87
N VAL A 25 -6.67 2.08 -5.19
CA VAL A 25 -7.47 3.31 -5.21
C VAL A 25 -7.45 3.96 -6.59
N GLY A 26 -6.27 4.08 -7.23
CA GLY A 26 -6.16 4.62 -8.59
C GLY A 26 -7.00 3.82 -9.59
N ARG A 27 -6.94 2.49 -9.52
CA ARG A 27 -7.69 1.62 -10.42
C ARG A 27 -9.19 1.59 -10.14
N ALA A 28 -9.59 1.51 -8.86
CA ALA A 28 -11.00 1.35 -8.48
C ALA A 28 -11.77 2.67 -8.42
N ALA A 29 -11.16 3.76 -7.92
CA ALA A 29 -11.83 5.05 -7.77
C ALA A 29 -11.70 5.93 -9.03
N HIS A 30 -10.59 5.81 -9.77
CA HIS A 30 -10.30 6.67 -10.91
C HIS A 30 -10.21 5.93 -12.25
N GLY A 31 -10.20 4.59 -12.27
CA GLY A 31 -10.09 3.80 -13.50
C GLY A 31 -8.71 3.90 -14.17
N LEU A 32 -7.69 4.38 -13.44
CA LEU A 32 -6.34 4.63 -13.97
C LEU A 32 -5.34 3.62 -13.43
N ASP A 33 -4.40 3.18 -14.27
CA ASP A 33 -3.20 2.50 -13.79
C ASP A 33 -2.13 3.55 -13.45
N LEU A 34 -1.88 3.76 -12.16
CA LEU A 34 -0.88 4.71 -11.67
C LEU A 34 0.54 4.43 -12.16
N ARG A 35 0.82 3.21 -12.65
CA ARG A 35 2.14 2.87 -13.21
C ARG A 35 2.39 3.50 -14.57
N GLU A 36 1.32 3.89 -15.27
CA GLU A 36 1.37 4.56 -16.57
C GLU A 36 1.41 6.09 -16.45
N HIS A 37 1.34 6.62 -15.22
CA HIS A 37 1.24 8.04 -14.96
C HIS A 37 2.44 8.56 -14.15
N GLY A 38 2.83 9.81 -14.40
CA GLY A 38 3.88 10.50 -13.66
C GLY A 38 5.22 9.76 -13.66
N SER A 39 5.72 9.43 -12.46
CA SER A 39 6.97 8.68 -12.28
C SER A 39 6.81 7.16 -12.42
N GLY A 40 5.56 6.67 -12.47
CA GLY A 40 5.23 5.24 -12.47
C GLY A 40 5.34 4.55 -11.11
N ASN A 41 5.74 5.26 -10.05
CA ASN A 41 5.82 4.69 -8.69
C ASN A 41 4.46 4.67 -7.99
N LEU A 42 4.16 3.60 -7.26
CA LEU A 42 2.93 3.41 -6.49
C LEU A 42 2.95 4.13 -5.13
N GLY A 43 3.38 5.39 -5.11
CA GLY A 43 3.42 6.23 -3.91
C GLY A 43 2.32 7.29 -3.88
N ALA A 44 2.15 7.94 -2.73
CA ALA A 44 1.18 9.02 -2.55
C ALA A 44 1.40 10.18 -3.54
N THR A 45 2.67 10.52 -3.83
CA THR A 45 3.02 11.58 -4.78
C THR A 45 2.50 11.34 -6.19
N ASN A 46 2.43 10.08 -6.62
CA ASN A 46 1.95 9.74 -7.95
C ASN A 46 0.42 9.59 -7.99
N ALA A 47 -0.24 9.54 -6.83
CA ALA A 47 -1.68 9.45 -6.66
C ALA A 47 -2.35 10.82 -6.39
N LEU A 48 -1.56 11.91 -6.32
CA LEU A 48 -2.02 13.31 -6.30
C LEU A 48 -2.22 13.81 -7.73
#